data_AF-A0A3S0QHP9-F1
#
_entry.id   AF-A0A3S0QHP9-F1
#
_cell.length_a   1.000
_cell.length_b   1.000
_cell.length_c   1.000
_cell.angle_alpha   90.00
_cell.angle_beta   90.00
_cell.angle_gamma   90.00
#
_symmetry.space_group_name_H-M   'P 1'
#
loop_
_entity.id
_entity.type
_entity.pdbx_description
1 polymer ?
#
loop_
_entity_poly.entity_id
_entity_poly.type
_entity_poly.pdbx_seq_one_letter_code
_entity_poly.pdbx_strand_id
1 'polypeptide(L)'
;MSEDRRNAYRYLLYHFLLEIRLAPAARPSCELSAEQQAAYVDFAGAMAYQLHNLALAAAQDFAGFEEAAFWGQFGVMDHWQPGSGVAARYRRVFEQQLAGGG
;
A
#
# COMPACT_ATOMS: atom_id res chain seq x y z
N MET A 1 -9.95 -8.51 15.56
CA MET A 1 -9.44 -7.13 15.41
C MET A 1 -10.49 -6.14 15.93
N SER A 2 -10.12 -4.98 16.49
CA SER A 2 -11.08 -3.96 16.96
C SER A 2 -11.69 -3.17 15.79
N GLU A 3 -12.82 -2.49 16.04
CA GLU A 3 -13.49 -1.69 15.00
C GLU A 3 -12.64 -0.51 14.53
N ASP A 4 -12.02 0.23 15.44
CA ASP A 4 -11.13 1.35 15.09
C ASP A 4 -9.98 0.90 14.19
N ARG A 5 -9.44 -0.29 14.48
CA ARG A 5 -8.37 -0.88 13.67
C ARG A 5 -8.87 -1.33 12.30
N ARG A 6 -10.06 -1.94 12.21
CA ARG A 6 -10.70 -2.24 10.91
C ARG A 6 -10.93 -0.97 10.10
N ASN A 7 -11.40 0.10 10.74
CA ASN A 7 -11.61 1.38 10.09
C ASN A 7 -10.30 2.01 9.62
N ALA A 8 -9.22 1.93 10.40
CA ALA A 8 -7.90 2.36 9.97
C ALA A 8 -7.42 1.61 8.71
N TYR A 9 -7.66 0.30 8.61
CA TYR A 9 -7.35 -0.48 7.41
C TYR A 9 -8.23 -0.14 6.20
N ARG A 10 -9.54 0.06 6.41
CA ARG A 10 -10.45 0.51 5.33
C ARG A 10 -10.03 1.88 4.81
N TYR A 11 -9.60 2.78 5.70
CA TYR A 11 -9.05 4.07 5.31
C TYR A 11 -7.72 3.93 4.57
N LEU A 12 -6.84 3.03 5.03
CA LEU A 12 -5.59 2.75 4.32
C LEU A 12 -5.85 2.24 2.90
N LEU A 13 -6.84 1.35 2.72
CA LEU A 13 -7.33 0.91 1.41
C LEU A 13 -7.78 2.09 0.54
N TYR A 14 -8.59 2.99 1.10
CA TYR A 14 -9.02 4.22 0.42
C TYR A 14 -7.83 5.12 0.05
N HIS A 15 -6.85 5.27 0.95
CA HIS A 15 -5.65 6.07 0.72
C HIS A 15 -4.81 5.52 -0.44
N PHE A 16 -4.64 4.19 -0.54
CA PHE A 16 -3.98 3.60 -1.71
C PHE A 16 -4.70 3.94 -3.01
N LEU A 17 -6.04 3.87 -3.04
CA LEU A 17 -6.82 4.20 -4.23
C LEU A 17 -6.66 5.67 -4.63
N LEU A 18 -6.52 6.58 -3.67
CA LEU A 18 -6.19 7.98 -3.94
C LEU A 18 -4.81 8.13 -4.58
N GLU A 19 -3.79 7.46 -4.05
CA GLU A 19 -2.44 7.55 -4.62
C GLU A 19 -2.39 6.98 -6.06
N ILE A 20 -3.11 5.89 -6.33
CA ILE A 20 -3.22 5.33 -7.70
C ILE A 20 -3.96 6.30 -8.63
N ARG A 21 -5.06 6.93 -8.16
CA ARG A 21 -5.82 7.89 -8.97
C ARG A 21 -5.02 9.14 -9.31
N LEU A 22 -4.12 9.55 -8.41
CA LEU A 22 -3.25 10.72 -8.58
C LEU A 22 -1.94 10.38 -9.31
N ALA A 23 -1.65 9.09 -9.54
CA ALA A 23 -0.51 8.68 -10.34
C ALA A 23 -0.70 9.22 -11.77
N PRO A 24 0.27 9.99 -12.31
CA PRO A 24 0.14 10.56 -13.63
C PRO A 24 -0.01 9.43 -14.66
N ALA A 25 -1.15 9.42 -15.38
CA ALA A 25 -1.31 8.62 -16.58
C ALA A 25 -0.13 8.95 -17.51
N ALA A 26 0.60 7.91 -17.93
CA ALA A 26 1.87 7.95 -18.65
C ALA A 26 2.13 9.31 -19.34
N ARG A 27 3.04 10.12 -18.77
CA ARG A 27 3.59 11.25 -19.53
C ARG A 27 4.35 10.66 -20.71
N PRO A 28 4.09 11.07 -21.97
CA PRO A 28 4.68 10.42 -23.15
C PRO A 28 6.21 10.61 -23.33
N SER A 29 6.99 11.01 -22.32
CA SER A 29 8.38 11.42 -22.55
C SER A 29 9.34 11.30 -21.37
N CYS A 30 9.03 10.52 -20.33
CA CYS A 30 10.09 10.12 -19.39
C CYS A 30 10.72 8.85 -19.96
N GLU A 31 11.83 8.99 -20.69
CA GLU A 31 12.69 7.86 -21.06
C GLU A 31 13.28 7.27 -19.78
N LEU A 32 12.49 6.47 -19.07
CA LEU A 32 13.00 5.60 -18.03
C LEU A 32 13.98 4.63 -18.67
N SER A 33 15.12 4.38 -18.04
CA SER A 33 15.96 3.26 -18.45
C SER A 33 15.17 1.96 -18.32
N ALA A 34 15.56 0.91 -19.05
CA ALA A 34 14.93 -0.40 -18.94
C ALA A 34 14.93 -0.92 -17.48
N GLU A 35 15.97 -0.60 -16.72
CA GLU A 35 16.08 -0.91 -15.29
C GLU A 35 15.05 -0.14 -14.45
N GLN A 36 14.91 1.18 -14.68
CA GLN A 36 13.91 1.99 -13.98
C GLN A 36 12.48 1.57 -14.33
N GLN A 37 12.24 1.17 -15.57
CA GLN A 37 10.95 0.67 -16.02
C GLN A 37 10.63 -0.69 -15.39
N ALA A 38 11.60 -1.61 -15.32
CA ALA A 38 11.44 -2.88 -14.63
C ALA A 38 11.14 -2.68 -13.13
N ALA A 39 11.95 -1.86 -12.45
CA ALA A 39 11.74 -1.54 -11.04
C ALA A 39 10.37 -0.88 -10.77
N TYR A 40 9.90 -0.03 -11.69
CA TYR A 40 8.57 0.56 -11.61
C TYR A 40 7.45 -0.48 -11.74
N VAL A 41 7.58 -1.40 -12.72
CA VAL A 41 6.60 -2.48 -12.92
C VAL A 41 6.55 -3.42 -11.72
N ASP A 42 7.71 -3.80 -11.18
CA ASP A 42 7.80 -4.67 -10.00
C ASP A 42 7.17 -4.00 -8.77
N PHE A 43 7.48 -2.72 -8.55
CA PHE A 43 6.88 -1.94 -7.49
C PHE A 43 5.36 -1.84 -7.65
N ALA A 44 4.87 -1.49 -8.84
CA ALA A 44 3.44 -1.38 -9.12
C ALA A 44 2.71 -2.73 -8.93
N GLY A 45 3.33 -3.84 -9.33
CA GLY A 45 2.82 -5.19 -9.15
C GLY A 45 2.70 -5.58 -7.67
N ALA A 46 3.76 -5.33 -6.88
CA ALA A 46 3.76 -5.59 -5.45
C ALA A 46 2.70 -4.76 -4.72
N MET A 47 2.56 -3.49 -5.10
CA MET A 47 1.53 -2.58 -4.58
C MET A 47 0.11 -3.03 -4.92
N ALA A 48 -0.14 -3.44 -6.17
CA ALA A 48 -1.43 -3.96 -6.60
C ALA A 48 -1.81 -5.25 -5.86
N TYR A 49 -0.84 -6.12 -5.58
CA TYR A 49 -1.06 -7.33 -4.78
C TYR A 49 -1.45 -7.00 -3.33
N GLN A 50 -0.76 -6.04 -2.69
CA GLN A 50 -1.14 -5.58 -1.34
C GLN A 50 -2.54 -4.98 -1.32
N LEU A 51 -2.86 -4.14 -2.30
CA LEU A 51 -4.18 -3.53 -2.44
C LEU A 51 -5.28 -4.58 -2.57
N HIS A 52 -5.06 -5.57 -3.44
CA HIS A 52 -6.00 -6.67 -3.66
C HIS A 52 -6.28 -7.45 -2.37
N ASN A 53 -5.24 -7.84 -1.64
CA ASN A 53 -5.38 -8.59 -0.40
C ASN A 53 -6.09 -7.77 0.69
N LEU A 54 -5.79 -6.48 0.79
CA LEU A 54 -6.45 -5.59 1.73
C LEU A 54 -7.93 -5.38 1.38
N ALA A 55 -8.24 -5.25 0.09
CA ALA A 55 -9.62 -5.16 -0.39
C ALA A 55 -10.42 -6.44 -0.10
N LEU A 56 -9.82 -7.62 -0.32
CA LEU A 56 -10.42 -8.91 0.02
C LEU A 56 -10.67 -9.02 1.53
N ALA A 57 -9.66 -8.68 2.34
CA ALA A 57 -9.80 -8.66 3.80
C ALA A 57 -10.94 -7.72 4.23
N ALA A 58 -11.02 -6.51 3.67
CA ALA A 58 -12.09 -5.56 3.98
C ALA A 58 -13.48 -6.10 3.59
N ALA A 59 -13.61 -6.76 2.45
CA ALA A 59 -14.87 -7.38 2.00
C ALA A 59 -15.33 -8.54 2.91
N GLN A 60 -14.39 -9.19 3.60
CA GLN A 60 -14.65 -10.28 4.54
C GLN A 60 -14.66 -9.82 6.02
N ASP A 61 -14.81 -8.52 6.26
CA ASP A 61 -14.75 -7.90 7.60
C ASP A 61 -13.49 -8.30 8.40
N PHE A 62 -12.39 -8.48 7.68
CA PHE A 62 -11.07 -8.88 8.19
C PHE A 62 -11.06 -10.25 8.88
N ALA A 63 -12.02 -11.13 8.57
CA ALA A 63 -11.99 -12.51 9.02
C ALA A 63 -10.72 -13.22 8.49
N GLY A 64 -9.88 -13.74 9.40
CA GLY A 64 -8.62 -14.41 9.04
C GLY A 64 -7.53 -13.47 8.53
N PHE A 65 -7.67 -12.15 8.70
CA PHE A 65 -6.65 -11.19 8.28
C PHE A 65 -5.39 -11.28 9.15
N GLU A 66 -4.29 -11.72 8.55
CA GLU A 66 -2.97 -11.82 9.20
C GLU A 66 -2.22 -10.50 9.12
N GLU A 67 -2.50 -9.61 10.07
CA GLU A 67 -1.94 -8.25 10.14
C GLU A 67 -0.40 -8.23 10.10
N ALA A 68 0.26 -9.15 10.82
CA ALA A 68 1.71 -9.23 10.82
C ALA A 68 2.27 -9.62 9.43
N ALA A 69 1.61 -10.56 8.74
CA ALA A 69 2.01 -10.96 7.40
C ALA A 69 1.80 -9.82 6.40
N PHE A 70 0.69 -9.08 6.51
CA PHE A 70 0.42 -7.89 5.69
C PHE A 70 1.56 -6.86 5.81
N TRP A 71 1.90 -6.44 7.02
CA TRP A 71 2.99 -5.47 7.22
C TRP A 71 4.37 -6.02 6.87
N GLY A 72 4.60 -7.32 7.05
CA GLY A 72 5.83 -8.00 6.63
C GLY A 72 6.11 -7.83 5.14
N GLN A 73 5.07 -7.83 4.29
CA GLN A 73 5.22 -7.62 2.85
C GLN A 73 5.69 -6.20 2.51
N PHE A 74 5.29 -5.18 3.29
CA PHE A 74 5.83 -3.83 3.12
C PHE A 74 7.31 -3.75 3.47
N GLY A 75 7.77 -4.51 4.48
CA GLY A 75 9.19 -4.62 4.80
C GLY A 75 9.99 -5.29 3.68
N VAL A 76 9.41 -6.29 3.01
CA VAL A 76 10.03 -6.92 1.82
C VAL A 76 10.13 -5.91 0.67
N MET A 77 9.10 -5.10 0.42
CA MET A 77 9.15 -4.06 -0.63
C MET A 77 10.24 -3.00 -0.36
N ASP A 78 10.37 -2.52 0.88
CA ASP A 78 11.42 -1.56 1.25
C ASP A 78 12.83 -2.15 1.09
N HIS A 79 12.99 -3.48 1.24
CA HIS A 79 14.26 -4.16 0.98
C HIS A 79 14.63 -4.17 -0.51
N TRP A 80 13.66 -4.46 -1.39
CA TRP A 80 13.88 -4.49 -2.84
C TRP A 80 14.00 -3.10 -3.46
N GLN A 81 13.44 -2.07 -2.81
CA GLN A 81 13.54 -0.69 -3.24
C GLN A 81 14.04 0.21 -2.10
N PRO A 82 15.35 0.14 -1.77
CA PRO A 82 15.94 0.93 -0.69
C PRO A 82 15.65 2.42 -0.87
N GLY A 83 15.14 3.07 0.19
CA GLY A 83 14.84 4.49 0.18
C GLY A 83 13.44 4.87 -0.31
N SER A 84 12.61 3.91 -0.74
CA SER A 84 11.21 4.19 -1.09
C SER A 84 10.37 4.69 0.11
N GLY A 85 10.73 4.25 1.33
CA GLY A 85 10.07 4.61 2.58
C GLY A 85 8.58 4.24 2.60
N VAL A 86 8.20 3.25 1.80
CA VAL A 86 6.81 2.89 1.52
C VAL A 86 6.15 2.30 2.76
N ALA A 87 6.85 1.39 3.46
CA ALA A 87 6.32 0.83 4.71
C ALA A 87 6.08 1.92 5.75
N ALA A 88 7.06 2.80 5.96
CA ALA A 88 6.98 3.89 6.93
C ALA A 88 5.85 4.87 6.61
N ARG A 89 5.66 5.21 5.31
CA ARG A 89 4.60 6.12 4.86
C ARG A 89 3.21 5.55 5.13
N TYR A 90 2.92 4.32 4.69
CA TYR A 90 1.61 3.72 4.91
C TYR A 90 1.35 3.38 6.38
N ARG A 91 2.39 3.02 7.13
CA ARG A 91 2.26 2.84 8.57
C ARG A 91 1.83 4.13 9.24
N ARG A 92 2.42 5.27 8.88
CA ARG A 92 2.02 6.58 9.41
C ARG A 92 0.55 6.89 9.14
N VAL A 93 0.09 6.66 7.91
CA VAL A 93 -1.33 6.88 7.54
C VAL A 93 -2.26 6.02 8.40
N PHE A 94 -1.92 4.74 8.57
CA PHE A 94 -2.68 3.82 9.41
C PHE A 94 -2.73 4.28 10.88
N GLU A 95 -1.58 4.61 11.48
CA GLU A 95 -1.52 5.03 12.89
C GLU A 95 -2.24 6.37 13.12
N GLN A 96 -2.18 7.30 12.16
CA GLN A 96 -2.93 8.56 12.22
C GLN A 96 -4.44 8.31 12.26
N GLN A 97 -4.94 7.45 11.38
CA GLN A 97 -6.36 7.10 11.37
C GLN A 97 -6.76 6.34 12.63
N LEU A 98 -5.91 5.42 13.12
CA LEU A 98 -6.17 4.65 14.33
C LEU A 98 -6.25 5.53 15.58
N ALA A 99 -5.47 6.61 15.64
CA ALA A 99 -5.49 7.58 16.73
C ALA A 99 -6.73 8.52 16.70
N GLY A 100 -7.66 8.34 15.76
CA GLY A 100 -8.83 9.19 15.60
C GLY A 100 -8.58 10.47 14.78
N GLY A 101 -7.46 10.54 14.06
CA GLY A 101 -7.15 11.65 13.16
C GLY A 101 -7.80 11.47 11.80
N GLY A 102 -9.00 12.03 11.62
CA GLY A 102 -9.68 12.20 10.34
C GLY A 102 -10.57 13.42 10.37
#